data_AF-M5PW40-F1
#
_entry.id   AF-M5PW40-F1
#
_cell.length_a   1.000
_cell.length_b   1.000
_cell.length_c   1.000
_cell.angle_alpha   90.00
_cell.angle_beta   90.00
_cell.angle_gamma   90.00
#
_symmetry.space_group_name_H-M   'P 1'
#
loop_
_entity.id
_entity.type
_entity.pdbx_description
1 polymer ?
#
loop_
_entity_poly.entity_id
_entity_poly.type
_entity_poly.pdbx_seq_one_letter_code
_entity_poly.pdbx_strand_id
1 'polypeptide(L)'
;MKKKIVITALTQDEGAVMRLMKTVRSYGLEPGGHFWQDDLKNLSWLGPSLELAAPDCALWAILGPAETLAKPSVRTGLSLAALRLQAARGHGLPLLVLPTTGEVDPAGLPTPLMAAEVIPADSPTLGSKLTARANMPVRPAEAEYRLDVHGLPGLGLWIEAGPGKGRTWSGAMLGITGAEIAAHGVGPAGGPPERCVLEYPMQGLKLAQNEREYTAWGVRNVLDERSSYYISVKGDPAGLVFGPLPKGDEAEVHTLSM
;
A
#
# COMPACT_ATOMS: atom_id res chain seq x y z
N MET A 1 9.27 -21.51 -14.61
CA MET A 1 9.80 -20.19 -14.21
C MET A 1 10.27 -20.27 -12.78
N LYS A 2 11.45 -19.71 -12.45
CA LYS A 2 11.88 -19.60 -11.06
C LYS A 2 11.07 -18.51 -10.37
N LYS A 3 10.81 -18.68 -9.07
CA LYS A 3 10.05 -17.72 -8.28
C LYS A 3 10.97 -16.59 -7.84
N LYS A 4 10.59 -15.35 -8.15
CA LYS A 4 11.39 -14.16 -7.84
C LYS A 4 11.07 -13.66 -6.43
N ILE A 5 12.12 -13.38 -5.66
CA ILE A 5 12.06 -12.65 -4.39
C ILE A 5 12.53 -11.24 -4.67
N VAL A 6 11.64 -10.25 -4.48
CA VAL A 6 11.98 -8.84 -4.67
C VAL A 6 12.43 -8.27 -3.33
N ILE A 7 13.68 -7.80 -3.28
CA ILE A 7 14.31 -7.23 -2.09
C ILE A 7 14.27 -5.70 -2.20
N THR A 8 13.56 -5.05 -1.28
CA THR A 8 13.64 -3.60 -1.09
C THR A 8 14.64 -3.31 0.02
N ALA A 9 15.84 -2.85 -0.33
CA ALA A 9 16.89 -2.53 0.63
C ALA A 9 16.82 -1.05 1.06
N LEU A 10 16.55 -0.79 2.32
CA LEU A 10 16.35 0.56 2.86
C LEU A 10 17.64 1.35 3.10
N THR A 11 18.79 0.68 2.98
CA THR A 11 20.13 1.26 3.08
C THR A 11 21.01 0.71 1.96
N GLN A 12 22.05 1.44 1.60
CA GLN A 12 23.06 1.01 0.61
C GLN A 12 24.09 0.03 1.22
N ASP A 13 23.65 -0.89 2.09
CA ASP A 13 24.50 -1.96 2.61
C ASP A 13 24.59 -3.11 1.60
N GLU A 14 25.50 -2.97 0.64
CA GLU A 14 25.75 -3.99 -0.39
C GLU A 14 26.10 -5.35 0.22
N GLY A 15 26.79 -5.38 1.37
CA GLY A 15 27.17 -6.60 2.05
C GLY A 15 25.96 -7.38 2.54
N ALA A 16 25.01 -6.71 3.20
CA ALA A 16 23.76 -7.32 3.64
C ALA A 16 22.91 -7.81 2.46
N VAL A 17 22.79 -7.00 1.40
CA VAL A 17 22.06 -7.37 0.18
C VAL A 17 22.67 -8.61 -0.46
N MET A 18 23.99 -8.65 -0.64
CA MET A 18 24.68 -9.79 -1.25
C MET A 18 24.54 -11.08 -0.43
N ARG A 19 24.57 -11.00 0.91
CA ARG A 19 24.30 -12.14 1.79
C ARG A 19 22.87 -12.67 1.61
N LEU A 20 21.89 -11.79 1.55
CA LEU A 20 20.49 -12.17 1.32
C LEU A 20 20.32 -12.78 -0.08
N MET A 21 20.86 -12.16 -1.12
CA MET A 21 20.80 -12.69 -2.49
C MET A 21 21.45 -14.08 -2.60
N LYS A 22 22.59 -14.30 -1.93
CA LYS A 22 23.23 -15.62 -1.87
C LYS A 22 22.33 -16.66 -1.20
N THR A 23 21.67 -16.29 -0.11
CA THR A 23 20.71 -17.15 0.60
C THR A 23 19.51 -17.48 -0.29
N VAL A 24 18.92 -16.50 -0.97
CA VAL A 24 17.82 -16.73 -1.92
C VAL A 24 18.25 -17.73 -3.02
N ARG A 25 19.44 -17.55 -3.61
CA ARG A 25 19.96 -18.45 -4.65
C ARG A 25 20.24 -19.86 -4.15
N SER A 26 20.80 -20.02 -2.94
CA SER A 26 21.13 -21.35 -2.41
C SER A 26 19.89 -22.20 -2.14
N TYR A 27 18.73 -21.57 -1.99
CA TYR A 27 17.43 -22.22 -1.84
C TYR A 27 16.65 -22.35 -3.16
N GLY A 28 17.31 -22.11 -4.32
CA GLY A 28 16.72 -22.34 -5.64
C GLY A 28 15.74 -21.25 -6.11
N LEU A 29 15.67 -20.13 -5.41
CA LEU A 29 14.85 -18.97 -5.76
C LEU A 29 15.66 -17.96 -6.60
N GLU A 30 14.96 -17.03 -7.24
CA GLU A 30 15.57 -15.97 -8.04
C GLU A 30 15.58 -14.65 -7.25
N PRO A 31 16.74 -14.10 -6.86
CA PRO A 31 16.77 -12.79 -6.22
C PRO A 31 16.62 -11.68 -7.27
N GLY A 32 15.82 -10.68 -6.96
CA GLY A 32 15.84 -9.36 -7.59
C GLY A 32 15.60 -8.28 -6.54
N GLY A 33 15.50 -7.03 -6.98
CA GLY A 33 15.25 -5.93 -6.07
C GLY A 33 16.03 -4.67 -6.40
N HIS A 34 15.97 -3.73 -5.47
CA HIS A 34 16.45 -2.36 -5.63
C HIS A 34 16.83 -1.77 -4.28
N PHE A 35 17.60 -0.68 -4.32
CA PHE A 35 17.76 0.19 -3.16
C PHE A 35 16.58 1.15 -3.10
N TRP A 36 15.98 1.28 -1.92
CA TRP A 36 14.89 2.19 -1.66
C TRP A 36 15.37 3.64 -1.77
N GLN A 37 14.60 4.46 -2.47
CA GLN A 37 14.79 5.89 -2.53
C GLN A 37 13.66 6.54 -1.75
N ASP A 38 13.99 7.11 -0.59
CA ASP A 38 13.04 7.79 0.30
C ASP A 38 12.75 9.21 -0.22
N ASP A 39 12.01 9.27 -1.32
CA ASP A 39 11.63 10.52 -1.99
C ASP A 39 10.18 10.44 -2.47
N LEU A 40 9.27 10.79 -1.56
CA LEU A 40 7.83 10.81 -1.81
C LEU A 40 7.43 11.90 -2.80
N LYS A 41 8.15 13.03 -2.80
CA LYS A 41 7.90 14.17 -3.69
C LYS A 41 8.06 13.79 -5.16
N ASN A 42 9.08 12.99 -5.48
CA ASN A 42 9.31 12.49 -6.83
C ASN A 42 8.65 11.13 -7.10
N LEU A 43 7.78 10.65 -6.20
CA LEU A 43 7.04 9.40 -6.32
C LEU A 43 7.97 8.18 -6.52
N SER A 44 9.14 8.18 -5.88
CA SER A 44 10.17 7.14 -6.08
C SER A 44 9.72 5.73 -5.68
N TRP A 45 8.63 5.61 -4.91
CA TRP A 45 7.96 4.35 -4.59
C TRP A 45 7.26 3.70 -5.81
N LEU A 46 6.96 4.46 -6.87
CA LEU A 46 6.18 3.98 -8.02
C LEU A 46 6.91 2.87 -8.78
N GLY A 47 8.19 3.06 -9.11
CA GLY A 47 9.01 2.05 -9.79
C GLY A 47 9.04 0.71 -9.04
N PRO A 48 9.43 0.70 -7.75
CA PRO A 48 9.32 -0.47 -6.86
C PRO A 48 7.94 -1.14 -6.89
N SER A 49 6.85 -0.37 -6.83
CA SER A 49 5.50 -0.94 -6.82
C SER A 49 5.17 -1.73 -8.09
N LEU A 50 5.69 -1.30 -9.25
CA LEU A 50 5.51 -2.00 -10.52
C LEU A 50 6.33 -3.29 -10.58
N GLU A 51 7.56 -3.27 -10.05
CA GLU A 51 8.37 -4.49 -9.92
C GLU A 51 7.69 -5.52 -9.00
N LEU A 52 7.10 -5.06 -7.89
CA LEU A 52 6.40 -5.92 -6.94
C LEU A 52 5.12 -6.54 -7.53
N ALA A 53 4.40 -5.79 -8.37
CA ALA A 53 3.19 -6.27 -9.02
C ALA A 53 3.46 -7.33 -10.11
N ALA A 54 4.70 -7.46 -10.59
CA ALA A 54 5.08 -8.37 -11.67
C ALA A 54 4.70 -9.85 -11.36
N PRO A 55 4.10 -10.61 -12.30
CA PRO A 55 3.56 -11.95 -12.04
C PRO A 55 4.56 -12.98 -11.47
N ASP A 56 5.85 -12.79 -11.75
CA ASP A 56 6.95 -13.64 -11.31
C ASP A 56 7.43 -13.33 -9.87
N CYS A 57 7.07 -12.15 -9.34
CA CYS A 57 7.23 -11.81 -7.93
C CYS A 57 6.37 -12.75 -7.07
N ALA A 58 7.05 -13.56 -6.27
CA ALA A 58 6.45 -14.55 -5.39
C ALA A 58 6.51 -14.15 -3.90
N LEU A 59 7.37 -13.19 -3.54
CA LEU A 59 7.54 -12.69 -2.18
C LEU A 59 8.23 -11.34 -2.22
N TRP A 60 7.79 -10.43 -1.34
CA TRP A 60 8.45 -9.17 -1.07
C TRP A 60 9.22 -9.24 0.25
N ALA A 61 10.51 -8.90 0.21
CA ALA A 61 11.37 -8.79 1.39
C ALA A 61 11.84 -7.33 1.55
N ILE A 62 11.57 -6.73 2.71
CA ILE A 62 12.03 -5.39 3.06
C ILE A 62 13.23 -5.53 4.01
N LEU A 63 14.42 -5.10 3.58
CA LEU A 63 15.68 -5.28 4.30
C LEU A 63 16.21 -3.93 4.79
N GLY A 64 16.50 -3.78 6.08
CA GLY A 64 17.12 -2.57 6.61
C GLY A 64 17.10 -2.48 8.13
N PRO A 65 17.74 -1.47 8.74
CA PRO A 65 17.74 -1.31 10.19
C PRO A 65 16.35 -0.87 10.67
N ALA A 66 15.97 -1.29 11.88
CA ALA A 66 14.70 -0.92 12.50
C ALA A 66 14.49 0.60 12.57
N GLU A 67 15.57 1.36 12.77
CA GLU A 67 15.55 2.83 12.77
C GLU A 67 15.07 3.42 11.43
N THR A 68 15.57 2.91 10.29
CA THR A 68 15.13 3.38 8.98
C THR A 68 13.69 2.97 8.69
N LEU A 69 13.28 1.76 9.10
CA LEU A 69 11.89 1.30 9.03
C LEU A 69 10.93 2.14 9.89
N ALA A 70 11.43 2.80 10.94
CA ALA A 70 10.62 3.66 11.80
C ALA A 70 10.40 5.06 11.21
N LYS A 71 11.15 5.46 10.17
CA LYS A 71 11.01 6.80 9.55
C LYS A 71 9.62 6.96 8.93
N PRO A 72 8.88 8.05 9.24
CA PRO A 72 7.54 8.27 8.69
C PRO A 72 7.48 8.28 7.16
N SER A 73 8.48 8.87 6.50
CA SER A 73 8.59 8.93 5.03
C SER A 73 8.75 7.54 4.40
N VAL A 74 9.64 6.72 4.96
CA VAL A 74 9.84 5.33 4.54
C VAL A 74 8.57 4.51 4.73
N ARG A 75 7.91 4.63 5.90
CA ARG A 75 6.64 3.94 6.18
C ARG A 75 5.57 4.32 5.18
N THR A 76 5.38 5.62 4.94
CA THR A 76 4.41 6.13 3.97
C THR A 76 4.69 5.58 2.58
N GLY A 77 5.94 5.65 2.10
CA GLY A 77 6.27 5.17 0.75
C GLY A 77 6.14 3.66 0.59
N LEU A 78 6.52 2.87 1.60
CA LEU A 78 6.30 1.42 1.61
C LEU A 78 4.80 1.09 1.66
N SER A 79 4.01 1.85 2.42
CA SER A 79 2.55 1.74 2.46
C SER A 79 1.93 2.00 1.09
N LEU A 80 2.37 3.04 0.37
CA LEU A 80 1.91 3.32 -1.00
C LEU A 80 2.28 2.19 -1.98
N ALA A 81 3.52 1.69 -1.91
CA ALA A 81 3.94 0.54 -2.73
C ALA A 81 3.12 -0.72 -2.43
N ALA A 82 2.83 -0.97 -1.15
CA ALA A 82 2.02 -2.10 -0.69
C ALA A 82 0.56 -1.99 -1.17
N LEU A 83 -0.04 -0.80 -1.06
CA LEU A 83 -1.41 -0.56 -1.54
C LEU A 83 -1.51 -0.83 -3.04
N ARG A 84 -0.55 -0.34 -3.83
CA ARG A 84 -0.50 -0.58 -5.28
C ARG A 84 -0.31 -2.06 -5.61
N LEU A 85 0.55 -2.75 -4.87
CA LEU A 85 0.72 -4.20 -4.99
C LEU A 85 -0.59 -4.95 -4.68
N GLN A 86 -1.26 -4.59 -3.59
CA GLN A 86 -2.51 -5.23 -3.15
C GLN A 86 -3.65 -5.00 -4.14
N ALA A 87 -3.74 -3.81 -4.73
CA ALA A 87 -4.69 -3.52 -5.78
C ALA A 87 -4.45 -4.40 -7.03
N ALA A 88 -3.18 -4.62 -7.41
CA ALA A 88 -2.83 -5.39 -8.59
C ALA A 88 -2.90 -6.92 -8.40
N ARG A 89 -2.58 -7.41 -7.19
CA ARG A 89 -2.34 -8.85 -6.92
C ARG A 89 -3.20 -9.42 -5.79
N GLY A 90 -4.02 -8.60 -5.14
CA GLY A 90 -4.72 -8.93 -3.91
C GLY A 90 -3.79 -8.97 -2.68
N HIS A 91 -4.35 -9.29 -1.52
CA HIS A 91 -3.63 -9.31 -0.24
C HIS A 91 -2.77 -10.55 0.02
N GLY A 92 -2.65 -11.46 -0.95
CA GLY A 92 -2.07 -12.78 -0.71
C GLY A 92 -0.59 -12.92 -1.06
N LEU A 93 0.10 -11.88 -1.57
CA LEU A 93 1.55 -11.94 -1.76
C LEU A 93 2.25 -11.92 -0.38
N PRO A 94 3.09 -12.90 -0.05
CA PRO A 94 3.84 -12.91 1.20
C PRO A 94 4.79 -11.71 1.30
N LEU A 95 4.81 -11.08 2.47
CA LEU A 95 5.67 -9.96 2.82
C LEU A 95 6.50 -10.31 4.06
N LEU A 96 7.81 -10.10 3.98
CA LEU A 96 8.74 -10.25 5.09
C LEU A 96 9.44 -8.91 5.37
N VAL A 97 9.57 -8.56 6.63
CA VAL A 97 10.43 -7.47 7.11
C VAL A 97 11.66 -8.10 7.76
N LEU A 98 12.84 -7.69 7.30
CA LEU A 98 14.13 -8.24 7.65
C LEU A 98 15.01 -7.17 8.33
N PRO A 99 14.85 -6.94 9.64
CA PRO A 99 15.70 -6.01 10.37
C PRO A 99 17.17 -6.46 10.30
N THR A 100 18.06 -5.57 9.86
CA THR A 100 19.51 -5.82 9.91
C THR A 100 20.12 -5.48 11.26
N THR A 101 19.51 -4.52 11.96
CA THR A 101 19.82 -4.13 13.34
C THR A 101 18.53 -3.66 14.04
N GLY A 102 18.49 -3.82 15.36
CA GLY A 102 17.33 -3.46 16.18
C GLY A 102 16.15 -4.42 16.02
N GLU A 103 15.07 -4.12 16.73
CA GLU A 103 13.84 -4.91 16.73
C GLU A 103 12.70 -4.12 16.09
N VAL A 104 11.83 -4.83 15.37
CA VAL A 104 10.63 -4.26 14.77
C VAL A 104 9.43 -5.00 15.35
N ASP A 105 8.54 -4.26 16.00
CA ASP A 105 7.26 -4.78 16.46
C ASP A 105 6.30 -4.93 15.27
N PRO A 106 5.84 -6.16 14.95
CA PRO A 106 4.86 -6.37 13.89
C PRO A 106 3.56 -5.58 14.08
N ALA A 107 3.12 -5.38 15.33
CA ALA A 107 1.89 -4.64 15.62
C ALA A 107 2.02 -3.13 15.35
N GLY A 108 3.26 -2.62 15.34
CA GLY A 108 3.58 -1.23 15.04
C GLY A 108 3.76 -0.93 13.54
N LEU A 109 3.58 -1.91 12.66
CA LEU A 109 3.67 -1.71 11.21
C LEU A 109 2.43 -0.97 10.66
N PRO A 110 2.60 -0.18 9.59
CA PRO A 110 1.47 0.42 8.87
C PRO A 110 0.46 -0.63 8.43
N THR A 111 -0.81 -0.23 8.29
CA THR A 111 -1.90 -1.17 7.97
C THR A 111 -1.64 -1.97 6.68
N PRO A 112 -1.14 -1.37 5.58
CA PRO A 112 -0.81 -2.13 4.37
C PRO A 112 0.31 -3.18 4.56
N LEU A 113 1.14 -3.06 5.60
CA LEU A 113 2.27 -3.95 5.89
C LEU A 113 2.01 -4.84 7.13
N MET A 114 0.86 -4.72 7.78
CA MET A 114 0.59 -5.35 9.09
C MET A 114 0.61 -6.89 9.05
N ALA A 115 0.34 -7.48 7.88
CA ALA A 115 0.44 -8.93 7.68
C ALA A 115 1.88 -9.43 7.48
N ALA A 116 2.89 -8.55 7.52
CA ALA A 116 4.27 -8.93 7.33
C ALA A 116 4.78 -9.85 8.45
N GLU A 117 5.55 -10.86 8.07
CA GLU A 117 6.34 -11.62 9.03
C GLU A 117 7.67 -10.89 9.28
N VAL A 118 7.97 -10.57 10.54
CA VAL A 118 9.24 -9.94 10.94
C VAL A 118 10.23 -11.03 11.35
N ILE A 119 11.38 -11.10 10.69
CA ILE A 119 12.44 -12.09 10.96
C ILE A 119 13.80 -11.38 10.87
N PRO A 120 14.70 -11.48 11.85
CA PRO A 120 16.04 -10.91 11.74
C PRO A 120 16.77 -11.37 10.47
N ALA A 121 17.47 -10.45 9.81
CA ALA A 121 18.14 -10.72 8.54
C ALA A 121 19.26 -11.77 8.63
N ASP A 122 19.80 -12.00 9.83
CA ASP A 122 20.82 -13.00 10.14
C ASP A 122 20.23 -14.32 10.68
N SER A 123 18.91 -14.46 10.73
CA SER A 123 18.26 -15.66 11.23
C SER A 123 18.71 -16.91 10.45
N PRO A 124 19.12 -18.00 11.12
CA PRO A 124 19.49 -19.25 10.46
C PRO A 124 18.31 -19.89 9.71
N THR A 125 17.07 -19.51 10.05
CA THR A 125 15.84 -20.01 9.41
C THR A 125 15.38 -19.19 8.21
N LEU A 126 16.06 -18.09 7.88
CA LEU A 126 15.60 -17.16 6.86
C LEU A 126 15.41 -17.82 5.49
N GLY A 127 16.38 -18.63 5.05
CA GLY A 127 16.31 -19.29 3.74
C GLY A 127 15.14 -20.26 3.60
N SER A 128 14.87 -21.07 4.64
CA SER A 128 13.75 -22.00 4.64
C SER A 128 12.40 -21.27 4.70
N LYS A 129 12.31 -20.18 5.48
CA LYS A 129 11.11 -19.32 5.52
C LYS A 129 10.83 -18.64 4.18
N LEU A 130 11.83 -18.05 3.54
CA LEU A 130 11.70 -17.46 2.19
C LEU A 130 11.16 -18.49 1.19
N THR A 131 11.69 -19.71 1.23
CA THR A 131 11.29 -20.81 0.34
C THR A 131 9.86 -21.27 0.62
N ALA A 132 9.50 -21.46 1.89
CA ALA A 132 8.16 -21.87 2.27
C ALA A 132 7.11 -20.82 1.85
N ARG A 133 7.38 -19.55 2.14
CA ARG A 133 6.47 -18.44 1.82
C ARG A 133 6.34 -18.22 0.31
N ALA A 134 7.43 -18.19 -0.44
CA ALA A 134 7.37 -18.10 -1.90
C ALA A 134 6.61 -19.28 -2.54
N ASN A 135 6.53 -20.42 -1.86
CA ASN A 135 5.77 -21.59 -2.32
C ASN A 135 4.33 -21.68 -1.81
N MET A 136 3.91 -20.75 -0.97
CA MET A 136 2.55 -20.72 -0.46
C MET A 136 1.56 -20.35 -1.58
N PRO A 137 0.48 -21.13 -1.78
CA PRO A 137 -0.58 -20.74 -2.70
C PRO A 137 -1.25 -19.44 -2.26
N VAL A 138 -1.35 -18.49 -3.17
CA VAL A 138 -2.12 -17.26 -2.98
C VAL A 138 -3.60 -17.62 -2.99
N ARG A 139 -4.30 -17.40 -1.88
CA ARG A 139 -5.76 -17.57 -1.82
C ARG A 139 -6.43 -16.25 -2.19
N PRO A 140 -7.27 -16.21 -3.23
CA PRO A 140 -8.12 -15.05 -3.50
C PRO A 140 -9.02 -14.82 -2.29
N ALA A 141 -9.02 -13.60 -1.76
CA ALA A 141 -9.99 -13.14 -0.79
C ALA A 141 -10.97 -12.22 -1.50
N GLU A 142 -12.27 -12.35 -1.21
CA GLU A 142 -13.25 -11.37 -1.67
C GLU A 142 -13.08 -10.10 -0.84
N ALA A 143 -12.67 -9.02 -1.50
CA ALA A 143 -12.53 -7.72 -0.86
C ALA A 143 -13.88 -6.99 -0.82
N GLU A 144 -14.19 -6.36 0.31
CA GLU A 144 -15.41 -5.56 0.49
C GLU A 144 -15.35 -4.24 -0.30
N TYR A 145 -14.14 -3.79 -0.62
CA TYR A 145 -13.82 -2.57 -1.34
C TYR A 145 -12.63 -2.78 -2.27
N ARG A 146 -12.46 -1.86 -3.22
CA ARG A 146 -11.22 -1.61 -3.95
C ARG A 146 -10.54 -0.38 -3.35
N LEU A 147 -9.24 -0.46 -3.17
CA LEU A 147 -8.39 0.66 -2.79
C LEU A 147 -7.11 0.57 -3.60
N ASP A 148 -6.70 1.69 -4.19
CA ASP A 148 -5.50 1.77 -5.01
C ASP A 148 -4.89 3.17 -4.90
N VAL A 149 -3.61 3.28 -5.28
CA VAL A 149 -2.88 4.54 -5.31
C VAL A 149 -2.18 4.71 -6.65
N HIS A 150 -2.29 5.91 -7.21
CA HIS A 150 -1.78 6.24 -8.53
C HIS A 150 -0.77 7.38 -8.41
N GLY A 151 0.50 7.08 -8.68
CA GLY A 151 1.53 8.09 -8.86
C GLY A 151 1.52 8.57 -10.30
N LEU A 152 1.16 9.83 -10.54
CA LEU A 152 1.11 10.43 -11.86
C LEU A 152 2.17 11.53 -11.98
N PRO A 153 3.25 11.34 -12.78
CA PRO A 153 4.25 12.37 -13.00
C PRO A 153 3.62 13.71 -13.41
N GLY A 154 3.92 14.78 -12.67
CA GLY A 154 3.35 16.11 -12.89
C GLY A 154 1.97 16.35 -12.25
N LEU A 155 1.21 15.30 -11.92
CA LEU A 155 -0.12 15.39 -11.28
C LEU A 155 -0.14 14.89 -9.83
N GLY A 156 0.96 14.30 -9.35
CA GLY A 156 1.15 13.90 -7.96
C GLY A 156 0.48 12.57 -7.61
N LEU A 157 0.16 12.43 -6.32
CA LEU A 157 -0.48 11.25 -5.76
C LEU A 157 -2.01 11.35 -5.89
N TRP A 158 -2.62 10.29 -6.39
CA TRP A 158 -4.07 10.10 -6.39
C TRP A 158 -4.43 8.82 -5.64
N ILE A 159 -5.50 8.86 -4.87
CA ILE A 159 -6.02 7.72 -4.12
C ILE A 159 -7.39 7.36 -4.67
N GLU A 160 -7.58 6.09 -4.98
CA GLU A 160 -8.81 5.50 -5.50
C GLU A 160 -9.49 4.65 -4.44
N ALA A 161 -10.78 4.85 -4.20
CA ALA A 161 -11.60 3.96 -3.40
C ALA A 161 -12.94 3.65 -4.10
N GLY A 162 -13.38 2.40 -4.05
CA GLY A 162 -14.66 1.97 -4.62
C GLY A 162 -15.20 0.70 -3.97
N PRO A 163 -16.46 0.31 -4.25
CA PRO A 163 -17.05 -0.90 -3.69
C PRO A 163 -16.37 -2.17 -4.24
N GLY A 164 -16.38 -3.26 -3.49
CA GLY A 164 -15.90 -4.56 -3.96
C GLY A 164 -16.73 -5.15 -5.10
N LYS A 165 -16.33 -6.33 -5.59
CA LYS A 165 -17.05 -7.04 -6.65
C LYS A 165 -18.50 -7.34 -6.24
N GLY A 166 -19.46 -7.10 -7.13
CA GLY A 166 -20.90 -7.31 -6.90
C GLY A 166 -21.54 -6.36 -5.88
N ARG A 167 -20.83 -5.31 -5.45
CA ARG A 167 -21.31 -4.35 -4.44
C ARG A 167 -21.55 -2.97 -5.05
N THR A 168 -22.32 -2.15 -4.34
CA THR A 168 -22.61 -0.76 -4.69
C THR A 168 -22.48 0.15 -3.46
N TRP A 169 -21.98 1.37 -3.65
CA TRP A 169 -21.99 2.42 -2.63
C TRP A 169 -22.99 3.52 -2.99
N SER A 170 -23.81 3.93 -2.02
CA SER A 170 -24.68 5.11 -2.14
C SER A 170 -23.92 6.35 -1.69
N GLY A 171 -23.26 7.04 -2.61
CA GLY A 171 -22.28 8.06 -2.28
C GLY A 171 -20.94 7.46 -1.88
N ALA A 172 -19.90 8.28 -1.89
CA ALA A 172 -18.56 7.90 -1.48
C ALA A 172 -17.90 9.03 -0.70
N MET A 173 -17.00 8.65 0.20
CA MET A 173 -16.20 9.58 0.99
C MET A 173 -14.77 9.03 1.11
N LEU A 174 -13.81 9.95 1.05
CA LEU A 174 -12.40 9.64 1.24
C LEU A 174 -11.76 10.83 1.96
N GLY A 175 -11.08 10.53 3.06
CA GLY A 175 -10.36 11.49 3.87
C GLY A 175 -8.96 11.05 4.20
N ILE A 176 -8.15 12.04 4.51
CA ILE A 176 -6.72 11.88 4.80
C ILE A 176 -6.35 12.64 6.06
N THR A 177 -5.22 12.24 6.65
CA THR A 177 -4.55 12.97 7.73
C THR A 177 -3.07 13.16 7.39
N GLY A 178 -2.45 14.23 7.89
CA GLY A 178 -1.05 14.58 7.59
C GLY A 178 -0.79 15.21 6.20
N ALA A 179 -1.82 15.38 5.38
CA ALA A 179 -1.72 15.93 4.03
C ALA A 179 -3.00 16.72 3.63
N GLU A 180 -3.05 17.29 2.42
CA GLU A 180 -4.16 18.10 1.91
C GLU A 180 -4.83 17.46 0.67
N ILE A 181 -6.16 17.49 0.62
CA ILE A 181 -6.93 17.10 -0.58
C ILE A 181 -6.96 18.30 -1.53
N ALA A 182 -6.45 18.12 -2.74
CA ALA A 182 -6.38 19.19 -3.75
C ALA A 182 -7.51 19.13 -4.79
N ALA A 183 -8.02 17.93 -5.07
CA ALA A 183 -9.08 17.69 -6.04
C ALA A 183 -9.79 16.37 -5.72
N HIS A 184 -10.99 16.18 -6.25
CA HIS A 184 -11.68 14.89 -6.21
C HIS A 184 -12.47 14.62 -7.48
N GLY A 185 -12.75 13.35 -7.76
CA GLY A 185 -13.38 12.90 -8.99
C GLY A 185 -14.14 11.60 -8.80
N VAL A 186 -15.14 11.35 -9.64
CA VAL A 186 -15.78 10.03 -9.79
C VAL A 186 -15.59 9.57 -11.23
N GLY A 187 -15.20 8.31 -11.43
CA GLY A 187 -14.96 7.79 -12.76
C GLY A 187 -14.81 6.27 -12.80
N PRO A 188 -14.45 5.71 -13.96
CA PRO A 188 -14.13 4.29 -14.09
C PRO A 188 -12.99 3.89 -13.15
N ALA A 189 -13.07 2.71 -12.56
CA ALA A 189 -12.02 2.15 -11.72
C ALA A 189 -10.71 1.94 -12.51
N GLY A 190 -9.57 2.04 -11.82
CA GLY A 190 -8.24 1.75 -12.38
C GLY A 190 -7.43 2.97 -12.81
N GLY A 191 -7.93 4.20 -12.66
CA GLY A 191 -7.13 5.41 -12.82
C GLY A 191 -7.96 6.69 -12.67
N PRO A 192 -7.34 7.83 -12.28
CA PRO A 192 -8.05 9.09 -12.14
C PRO A 192 -8.76 9.51 -13.46
N PRO A 193 -10.02 9.95 -13.41
CA PRO A 193 -10.78 10.25 -14.61
C PRO A 193 -10.36 11.60 -15.24
N GLU A 194 -10.35 11.66 -16.57
CA GLU A 194 -10.18 12.92 -17.31
C GLU A 194 -11.39 13.86 -17.17
N ARG A 195 -12.58 13.30 -17.00
CA ARG A 195 -13.85 14.01 -16.84
C ARG A 195 -14.71 13.31 -15.81
N CYS A 196 -15.37 14.09 -14.94
CA CYS A 196 -16.28 13.56 -13.95
C CYS A 196 -17.52 14.45 -13.80
N VAL A 197 -18.61 13.85 -13.31
CA VAL A 197 -19.81 14.56 -12.84
C VAL A 197 -19.96 14.24 -11.36
N LEU A 198 -19.89 15.27 -10.53
CA LEU A 198 -19.98 15.13 -9.08
C LEU A 198 -21.40 15.45 -8.62
N GLU A 199 -22.09 14.47 -8.07
CA GLU A 199 -23.41 14.66 -7.49
C GLU A 199 -23.26 15.12 -6.05
N TYR A 200 -23.73 16.34 -5.75
CA TYR A 200 -23.69 16.93 -4.41
C TYR A 200 -22.29 16.85 -3.74
N PRO A 201 -21.26 17.50 -4.32
CA PRO A 201 -19.91 17.45 -3.78
C PRO A 201 -19.85 18.11 -2.40
N MET A 202 -19.15 17.46 -1.48
CA MET A 202 -18.88 17.92 -0.12
C MET A 202 -17.37 18.02 0.08
N GLN A 203 -16.92 19.13 0.65
CA GLN A 203 -15.49 19.37 0.88
C GLN A 203 -15.26 19.77 2.33
N GLY A 204 -14.09 19.40 2.86
CA GLY A 204 -13.64 19.79 4.20
C GLY A 204 -14.41 19.13 5.35
N LEU A 205 -15.06 17.98 5.13
CA LEU A 205 -15.71 17.22 6.19
C LEU A 205 -14.67 16.83 7.24
N LYS A 206 -14.97 17.09 8.51
CA LYS A 206 -14.12 16.69 9.64
C LYS A 206 -14.64 15.39 10.23
N LEU A 207 -13.76 14.41 10.34
CA LEU A 207 -14.05 13.10 10.90
C LEU A 207 -13.04 12.82 12.00
N ALA A 208 -13.50 12.20 13.08
CA ALA A 208 -12.64 11.63 14.09
C ALA A 208 -12.83 10.10 14.08
N GLN A 209 -11.74 9.36 13.88
CA GLN A 209 -11.73 7.91 14.00
C GLN A 209 -10.44 7.43 14.63
N ASN A 210 -10.52 6.47 15.56
CA ASN A 210 -9.37 5.93 16.30
C ASN A 210 -8.45 7.03 16.86
N GLU A 211 -9.03 8.05 17.50
CA GLU A 211 -8.33 9.22 18.07
C GLU A 211 -7.55 10.07 17.05
N ARG A 212 -7.80 9.89 15.75
CA ARG A 212 -7.20 10.68 14.67
C ARG A 212 -8.25 11.54 13.97
N GLU A 213 -7.85 12.77 13.66
CA GLU A 213 -8.65 13.67 12.84
C GLU A 213 -8.30 13.50 11.36
N TYR A 214 -9.34 13.41 10.55
CA TYR A 214 -9.26 13.34 9.11
C TYR A 214 -10.01 14.52 8.48
N THR A 215 -9.47 15.02 7.37
CA THR A 215 -10.21 15.91 6.47
C THR A 215 -10.65 15.09 5.26
N ALA A 216 -11.97 15.00 5.05
CA ALA A 216 -12.58 14.19 4.02
C ALA A 216 -13.41 15.02 3.05
N TRP A 217 -13.41 14.58 1.80
CA TRP A 217 -14.31 15.08 0.77
C TRP A 217 -15.22 13.92 0.34
N GLY A 218 -16.43 14.23 -0.12
CA GLY A 218 -17.39 13.21 -0.50
C GLY A 218 -18.35 13.66 -1.60
N VAL A 219 -19.13 12.69 -2.08
CA VAL A 219 -20.12 12.83 -3.15
C VAL A 219 -21.30 11.90 -2.90
N ARG A 220 -22.43 12.16 -3.56
CA ARG A 220 -23.64 11.32 -3.54
C ARG A 220 -23.81 10.41 -4.75
N ASN A 221 -22.86 10.41 -5.69
CA ASN A 221 -22.87 9.48 -6.83
C ASN A 221 -23.08 8.04 -6.34
N VAL A 222 -23.83 7.24 -7.10
CA VAL A 222 -23.88 5.79 -6.88
C VAL A 222 -22.66 5.17 -7.57
N LEU A 223 -21.87 4.41 -6.81
CA LEU A 223 -20.70 3.68 -7.33
C LEU A 223 -20.99 2.19 -7.35
N ASP A 224 -20.48 1.51 -8.37
CA ASP A 224 -20.55 0.07 -8.56
C ASP A 224 -19.14 -0.54 -8.68
N GLU A 225 -19.07 -1.83 -8.97
CA GLU A 225 -17.79 -2.54 -9.11
C GLU A 225 -16.89 -2.03 -10.27
N ARG A 226 -17.38 -1.09 -11.09
CA ARG A 226 -16.69 -0.53 -12.25
C ARG A 226 -16.35 0.94 -12.08
N SER A 227 -16.83 1.58 -11.01
CA SER A 227 -16.61 2.99 -10.74
C SER A 227 -15.99 3.21 -9.37
N SER A 228 -15.16 4.23 -9.28
CA SER A 228 -14.41 4.58 -8.08
C SER A 228 -14.46 6.09 -7.84
N TYR A 229 -14.26 6.45 -6.58
CA TYR A 229 -14.07 7.82 -6.13
C TYR A 229 -12.59 8.08 -5.91
N TYR A 230 -12.15 9.26 -6.31
CA TYR A 230 -10.76 9.64 -6.38
C TYR A 230 -10.52 10.92 -5.61
N ILE A 231 -9.38 11.00 -4.93
CA ILE A 231 -8.84 12.28 -4.46
C ILE A 231 -7.40 12.47 -4.93
N SER A 232 -7.03 13.72 -5.20
CA SER A 232 -5.65 14.14 -5.38
C SER A 232 -5.09 14.63 -4.05
N VAL A 233 -3.87 14.21 -3.71
CA VAL A 233 -3.21 14.51 -2.43
C VAL A 233 -1.99 15.40 -2.66
N LYS A 234 -1.90 16.46 -1.87
CA LYS A 234 -0.68 17.28 -1.71
C LYS A 234 -0.02 16.96 -0.38
N GLY A 235 1.25 16.57 -0.43
CA GLY A 235 2.02 16.12 0.72
C GLY A 235 1.88 14.61 0.95
N ASP A 236 2.31 14.17 2.13
CA ASP A 236 2.50 12.76 2.46
C ASP A 236 1.43 12.31 3.46
N PRO A 237 0.42 11.53 3.03
CA PRO A 237 -0.68 11.16 3.91
C PRO A 237 -0.22 10.15 4.97
N ALA A 238 -0.46 10.45 6.25
CA ALA A 238 -0.15 9.56 7.38
C ALA A 238 -1.27 8.53 7.67
N GLY A 239 -2.41 8.65 6.98
CA GLY A 239 -3.51 7.71 7.10
C GLY A 239 -4.70 8.11 6.24
N LEU A 240 -5.57 7.12 6.00
CA LEU A 240 -6.77 7.24 5.18
C LEU A 240 -8.01 6.85 5.99
N VAL A 241 -9.14 7.45 5.64
CA VAL A 241 -10.49 6.99 6.01
C VAL A 241 -11.35 7.00 4.76
N PHE A 242 -12.09 5.93 4.47
CA PHE A 242 -12.86 5.86 3.23
C PHE A 242 -14.02 4.87 3.33
N GLY A 243 -14.99 5.01 2.43
CA GLY A 243 -16.15 4.14 2.36
C GLY A 243 -17.33 4.80 1.66
N PRO A 244 -18.53 4.19 1.74
CA PRO A 244 -19.76 4.85 1.35
C PRO A 244 -19.97 6.16 2.13
N LEU A 245 -20.69 7.11 1.54
CA LEU A 245 -21.08 8.33 2.25
C LEU A 245 -22.05 7.94 3.40
N PRO A 246 -21.76 8.28 4.66
CA PRO A 246 -22.61 7.89 5.79
C PRO A 246 -24.04 8.41 5.66
N LYS A 247 -25.02 7.60 6.08
CA LYS A 247 -26.43 7.98 6.18
C LYS A 247 -26.85 7.94 7.65
N GLY A 248 -26.80 9.10 8.33
CA GLY A 248 -27.10 9.19 9.76
C GLY A 248 -25.89 8.84 10.64
N ASP A 249 -26.15 8.25 11.80
CA ASP A 249 -25.14 8.08 12.86
C ASP A 249 -24.30 6.79 12.76
N GLU A 250 -24.66 5.86 11.87
CA GLU A 250 -23.86 4.65 11.58
C GLU A 250 -23.06 4.84 10.28
N ALA A 251 -21.73 4.81 10.40
CA ALA A 251 -20.80 4.93 9.28
C ALA A 251 -19.94 3.67 9.16
N GLU A 252 -20.21 2.84 8.15
CA GLU A 252 -19.29 1.78 7.73
C GLU A 252 -18.13 2.41 6.96
N VAL A 253 -17.09 2.83 7.69
CA VAL A 253 -15.87 3.40 7.12
C VAL A 253 -14.66 2.54 7.46
N HIS A 254 -13.74 2.45 6.52
CA HIS A 254 -12.47 1.77 6.68
C HIS A 254 -11.38 2.79 6.97
N THR A 255 -10.43 2.43 7.85
CA THR A 255 -9.29 3.29 8.20
C THR A 255 -7.97 2.59 7.96
N LEU A 256 -6.97 3.31 7.46
CA LEU A 256 -5.61 2.81 7.30
C LEU A 256 -4.61 3.78 7.93
N SER A 257 -3.62 3.23 8.63
CA SER A 257 -2.40 3.93 9.01
C SER A 257 -1.31 3.69 7.98
N MET A 258 -0.56 4.75 7.63
CA MET A 258 0.57 4.69 6.70
C MET A 258 1.93 4.72 7.40
#